data_AF-A0A7S0PA69-F1
#
_entry.id   AF-A0A7S0PA69-F1
#
_cell.length_a   1.000
_cell.length_b   1.000
_cell.length_c   1.000
_cell.angle_alpha   90.00
_cell.angle_beta   90.00
_cell.angle_gamma   90.00
#
_symmetry.space_group_name_H-M   'P 1'
#
loop_
_entity.id
_entity.type
_entity.pdbx_description
1 polymer ?
#
loop_
_entity_poly.entity_id
_entity_poly.type
_entity_poly.pdbx_seq_one_letter_code
_entity_poly.pdbx_strand_id
1 'polypeptide(L)'
;HHAGMARADRSLVEDLFEDGHVQVLCSTATLAWGVNLPAHTVVIKGTQVYDPEKGAWGELSPQDVLQMLGRAGRPQFDTFGEGVLITGHEHLRYYTSLLNEQLPIESQMVKALPDHLSAEVAAGSVADLRDAARWLTYTYLYVRMLRSPSVYGE
;
A
#
# COMPACT_ATOMS: atom_id res chain seq x y z
N HIS A 1 -3.48 -18.84 -6.83
CA HIS A 1 -3.49 -17.76 -7.83
C HIS A 1 -2.27 -16.87 -7.66
N HIS A 2 -1.36 -16.86 -8.64
CA HIS A 2 -0.15 -16.03 -8.60
C HIS A 2 0.28 -15.62 -10.01
N ALA A 3 1.13 -14.59 -10.12
CA ALA A 3 1.56 -14.04 -11.41
C ALA A 3 2.26 -15.06 -12.33
N GLY A 4 2.95 -16.05 -11.77
CA GLY A 4 3.60 -17.13 -12.52
C GLY A 4 2.65 -18.17 -13.16
N MET A 5 1.34 -18.11 -12.92
CA MET A 5 0.37 -19.00 -13.57
C MET A 5 0.04 -18.52 -14.99
N ALA A 6 -0.27 -19.47 -15.89
CA ALA A 6 -0.79 -19.13 -17.21
C ALA A 6 -2.06 -18.28 -17.09
N ARG A 7 -2.26 -17.35 -18.04
CA ARG A 7 -3.42 -16.44 -18.00
C ARG A 7 -4.74 -17.23 -18.04
N ALA A 8 -4.83 -18.27 -18.86
CA ALA A 8 -6.01 -19.13 -18.95
C ALA A 8 -6.35 -19.78 -17.60
N ASP A 9 -5.36 -20.31 -16.89
CA ASP A 9 -5.56 -20.93 -15.58
C ASP A 9 -5.99 -19.91 -14.52
N ARG A 10 -5.45 -18.68 -14.57
CA ARG A 10 -5.86 -17.60 -13.66
C ARG A 10 -7.32 -17.23 -13.87
N SER A 11 -7.73 -16.99 -15.11
CA SER A 11 -9.11 -16.66 -15.44
C SER A 11 -10.07 -17.79 -15.06
N LEU A 12 -9.71 -19.05 -15.35
CA LEU A 12 -10.53 -20.19 -14.93
C LEU A 12 -10.71 -20.26 -13.40
N VAL A 13 -9.63 -20.02 -12.63
CA VAL A 13 -9.70 -20.03 -11.17
C VAL A 13 -10.51 -18.85 -10.62
N GLU A 14 -10.42 -17.68 -11.26
CA GLU A 14 -11.24 -16.50 -10.95
C GLU A 14 -12.73 -16.82 -11.17
N ASP A 15 -13.09 -17.33 -12.35
CA ASP A 15 -14.47 -17.70 -12.70
C ASP A 15 -15.03 -18.75 -11.73
N LEU A 16 -14.26 -19.82 -11.45
CA LEU A 16 -14.68 -20.87 -10.51
C LEU A 16 -14.85 -20.37 -9.08
N PHE A 17 -14.11 -19.34 -8.66
CA PHE A 17 -14.27 -18.74 -7.34
C PHE A 17 -15.48 -17.80 -7.30
N GLU A 18 -15.68 -16.99 -8.34
CA GLU A 18 -16.84 -16.09 -8.47
C GLU A 18 -18.16 -16.87 -8.51
N ASP A 19 -18.20 -17.98 -9.24
CA ASP A 19 -19.36 -18.89 -9.32
C ASP A 19 -19.55 -19.73 -8.04
N GLY A 20 -18.63 -19.65 -7.07
CA GLY A 20 -18.72 -20.36 -5.79
C GLY A 20 -18.36 -21.86 -5.87
N HIS A 21 -17.83 -22.35 -6.99
CA HIS A 21 -17.31 -23.71 -7.10
C HIS A 21 -16.03 -23.91 -6.28
N VAL A 22 -15.21 -22.86 -6.16
CA VAL A 22 -14.04 -22.82 -5.27
C VAL A 22 -14.39 -21.98 -4.05
N GLN A 23 -14.34 -22.60 -2.87
CA GLN A 23 -14.68 -21.93 -1.60
C GLN A 23 -13.48 -21.19 -1.00
N VAL A 24 -12.25 -21.61 -1.32
CA VAL A 24 -11.02 -21.05 -0.75
C VAL A 24 -10.02 -20.80 -1.87
N LEU A 25 -9.63 -19.53 -2.04
CA LEU A 25 -8.63 -19.12 -3.00
C LEU A 25 -7.37 -18.60 -2.29
N CYS A 26 -6.28 -19.33 -2.40
CA CYS A 26 -4.97 -18.87 -1.95
C CYS A 26 -4.31 -18.03 -3.05
N SER A 27 -3.90 -16.79 -2.72
CA SER A 27 -3.28 -15.88 -3.68
C SER A 27 -2.04 -15.14 -3.14
N THR A 28 -1.23 -14.61 -4.05
CA THR A 28 -0.16 -13.66 -3.74
C THR A 28 -0.69 -12.22 -3.74
N ALA A 29 0.03 -11.29 -3.11
CA ALA A 29 -0.37 -9.89 -2.94
C ALA A 29 -0.80 -9.17 -4.23
N THR A 30 -0.26 -9.61 -5.38
CA THR A 30 -0.61 -9.10 -6.71
C THR A 30 -2.10 -9.17 -7.05
N LEU A 31 -2.86 -10.10 -6.45
CA LEU A 31 -4.31 -10.21 -6.71
C LEU A 31 -5.05 -8.98 -6.20
N ALA A 32 -4.64 -8.42 -5.06
CA ALA A 32 -5.29 -7.27 -4.43
C ALA A 32 -5.26 -6.02 -5.33
N TRP A 33 -4.26 -5.93 -6.21
CA TRP A 33 -4.06 -4.80 -7.13
C TRP A 33 -4.62 -5.05 -8.54
N GLY A 34 -4.59 -6.31 -9.00
CA GLY A 34 -4.78 -6.62 -10.42
C GLY A 34 -6.18 -7.03 -10.84
N VAL A 35 -7.04 -7.48 -9.92
CA VAL A 35 -8.34 -8.07 -10.26
C VAL A 35 -9.40 -7.66 -9.25
N ASN A 36 -10.62 -7.41 -9.72
CA ASN A 36 -11.77 -7.15 -8.86
C ASN A 36 -12.51 -8.45 -8.50
N LEU A 37 -11.90 -9.25 -7.62
CA LEU A 37 -12.49 -10.51 -7.14
C LEU A 37 -12.77 -10.40 -5.63
N PRO A 38 -13.96 -9.92 -5.21
CA PRO A 38 -14.30 -9.80 -3.79
C PRO A 38 -14.62 -11.17 -3.18
N ALA A 39 -14.33 -11.33 -1.90
CA ALA A 39 -14.62 -12.53 -1.12
C ALA A 39 -15.31 -12.13 0.19
N HIS A 40 -16.21 -12.98 0.72
CA HIS A 40 -16.82 -12.69 2.02
C HIS A 40 -15.78 -12.53 3.13
N THR A 41 -14.81 -13.44 3.17
CA THR A 41 -13.70 -13.42 4.13
C THR A 41 -12.36 -13.33 3.42
N VAL A 42 -11.49 -12.43 3.86
CA VAL A 42 -10.09 -12.33 3.42
C VAL A 42 -9.18 -12.64 4.60
N VAL A 43 -8.22 -13.55 4.40
CA VAL A 43 -7.21 -13.91 5.40
C VAL A 43 -5.83 -13.53 4.91
N ILE A 44 -5.19 -12.58 5.60
CA ILE A 44 -3.79 -12.23 5.39
C ILE A 44 -2.95 -13.11 6.31
N LYS A 45 -2.34 -14.15 5.72
CA LYS A 45 -1.52 -15.13 6.44
C LYS A 45 -0.08 -14.66 6.52
N GLY A 46 0.28 -14.05 7.64
CA GLY A 46 1.62 -13.51 7.86
C GLY A 46 1.79 -12.16 7.18
N THR A 47 2.60 -11.31 7.80
CA THR A 47 2.83 -9.94 7.33
C THR A 47 4.27 -9.69 6.89
N GLN A 48 5.11 -10.73 6.89
CA GLN A 48 6.50 -10.61 6.48
C GLN A 48 6.63 -10.85 4.98
N VAL A 49 7.28 -9.90 4.31
CA VAL A 49 7.63 -9.93 2.89
C VAL A 49 9.12 -9.68 2.74
N TYR A 50 9.75 -10.39 1.82
CA TYR A 50 11.16 -10.18 1.53
C TYR A 50 11.33 -8.92 0.68
N ASP A 51 12.16 -7.99 1.14
CA ASP A 51 12.52 -6.76 0.45
C ASP A 51 13.89 -6.95 -0.22
N PRO A 52 13.95 -7.12 -1.56
CA PRO A 52 15.21 -7.34 -2.27
C PRO A 52 16.14 -6.12 -2.26
N GLU A 53 15.59 -4.91 -2.14
CA GLU A 53 16.39 -3.68 -2.09
C GLU A 53 17.14 -3.56 -0.77
N LYS A 54 16.51 -3.99 0.33
CA LYS A 54 17.12 -4.05 1.67
C LYS A 54 17.85 -5.36 1.95
N GLY A 55 17.64 -6.40 1.13
CA GLY A 55 18.18 -7.74 1.35
C GLY A 55 17.68 -8.41 2.62
N ALA A 56 16.52 -8.00 3.15
CA ALA A 56 16.01 -8.40 4.45
C ALA A 56 14.50 -8.64 4.42
N TRP A 57 13.99 -9.34 5.44
CA TRP A 57 12.54 -9.43 5.66
C TRP A 57 12.02 -8.13 6.25
N GLY A 58 10.97 -7.59 5.63
CA GLY A 58 10.24 -6.43 6.09
C GLY A 58 8.77 -6.75 6.30
N GLU A 59 8.04 -5.81 6.89
CA GLU A 59 6.61 -5.89 7.07
C GLU A 59 5.85 -5.43 5.82
N LEU A 60 4.64 -5.96 5.63
CA LEU A 60 3.72 -5.53 4.57
C LEU A 60 3.45 -4.03 4.70
N SER A 61 3.38 -3.35 3.55
CA SER A 61 3.06 -1.94 3.54
C SER A 61 1.61 -1.71 4.01
N PRO A 62 1.32 -0.57 4.67
CA PRO A 62 -0.05 -0.15 4.96
C PRO A 62 -1.00 -0.27 3.78
N GLN A 63 -0.52 0.12 2.60
CA GLN A 63 -1.32 0.14 1.38
C GLN A 63 -1.66 -1.27 0.93
N ASP A 64 -0.72 -2.22 1.00
CA ASP A 64 -0.97 -3.62 0.64
C ASP A 64 -2.00 -4.26 1.58
N VAL A 65 -1.89 -4.02 2.89
CA VAL A 65 -2.86 -4.53 3.88
C VAL A 65 -4.25 -3.96 3.59
N LEU A 66 -4.37 -2.64 3.37
CA LEU A 66 -5.64 -2.00 3.06
C LEU A 66 -6.23 -2.50 1.73
N GLN A 67 -5.40 -2.71 0.70
CA GLN A 67 -5.86 -3.26 -0.58
C GLN A 67 -6.35 -4.71 -0.45
N MET A 68 -5.64 -5.55 0.31
CA MET A 68 -6.06 -6.92 0.56
C MET A 68 -7.38 -6.96 1.33
N LEU A 69 -7.49 -6.21 2.43
CA LEU A 69 -8.71 -6.16 3.24
C LEU A 69 -9.87 -5.48 2.50
N GLY A 70 -9.59 -4.58 1.55
CA GLY A 70 -10.61 -4.00 0.67
C GLY A 70 -11.31 -5.01 -0.24
N ARG A 71 -10.81 -6.25 -0.32
CA ARG A 71 -11.49 -7.37 -1.02
C ARG A 71 -12.46 -8.12 -0.12
N ALA A 72 -12.47 -7.85 1.19
CA ALA A 72 -13.40 -8.47 2.13
C ALA A 72 -14.79 -7.85 2.02
N GLY A 73 -15.80 -8.71 1.88
CA GLY A 73 -17.19 -8.36 1.63
C GLY A 73 -17.51 -8.21 0.15
N ARG A 74 -18.58 -8.90 -0.30
CA ARG A 74 -19.10 -8.76 -1.67
C ARG A 74 -20.27 -7.78 -1.66
N PRO A 75 -20.12 -6.58 -2.27
CA PRO A 75 -21.24 -5.65 -2.40
C PRO A 75 -22.43 -6.36 -3.05
N GLN A 76 -23.64 -6.12 -2.54
CA GLN A 76 -24.92 -6.72 -2.98
C GLN A 76 -25.18 -8.18 -2.57
N PHE A 77 -24.17 -8.95 -2.18
CA PHE A 77 -24.35 -10.35 -1.76
C PHE A 77 -24.24 -10.54 -0.24
N ASP A 78 -23.25 -9.88 0.38
CA ASP A 78 -22.98 -10.03 1.81
C ASP A 78 -23.47 -8.79 2.59
N THR A 79 -23.94 -8.99 3.83
CA THR A 79 -24.35 -7.91 4.74
C THR A 79 -23.16 -7.25 5.44
N PHE A 80 -22.05 -7.99 5.57
CA PHE A 80 -20.76 -7.53 6.08
C PHE A 80 -19.64 -8.35 5.43
N GLY A 81 -18.40 -7.90 5.58
CA GLY A 81 -17.20 -8.65 5.18
C GLY A 81 -16.30 -8.90 6.38
N GLU A 82 -15.54 -9.99 6.34
CA GLU A 82 -14.59 -10.35 7.40
C GLU A 82 -13.15 -10.25 6.91
N GLY A 83 -12.35 -9.44 7.60
CA GLY A 83 -10.91 -9.34 7.40
C GLY A 83 -10.16 -9.98 8.57
N VAL A 84 -9.37 -11.02 8.30
CA VAL A 84 -8.53 -11.67 9.30
C VAL A 84 -7.06 -11.41 8.97
N LEU A 85 -6.34 -10.77 9.90
CA LEU A 85 -4.91 -10.51 9.79
C LEU A 85 -4.14 -11.36 10.81
N ILE A 86 -3.21 -12.19 10.33
CA ILE A 86 -2.35 -13.02 11.17
C ILE A 86 -0.94 -12.43 11.11
N THR A 87 -0.43 -11.95 12.24
CA THR A 87 0.86 -11.24 12.38
C THR A 87 1.58 -11.65 13.67
N GLY A 88 2.87 -11.32 13.78
CA GLY A 88 3.60 -11.35 15.05
C GLY A 88 2.98 -10.43 16.10
N HIS A 89 3.06 -10.82 17.37
CA HIS A 89 2.43 -10.09 18.49
C HIS A 89 2.96 -8.66 18.63
N GLU A 90 4.24 -8.48 18.35
CA GLU A 90 4.96 -7.22 18.32
C GLU A 90 4.37 -6.19 17.32
N HIS A 91 3.76 -6.66 16.24
CA HIS A 91 3.18 -5.82 15.18
C HIS A 91 1.66 -5.64 15.30
N LEU A 92 1.00 -6.34 16.22
CA LEU A 92 -0.46 -6.29 16.38
C LEU A 92 -0.97 -4.87 16.64
N ARG A 93 -0.26 -4.09 17.47
CA ARG A 93 -0.61 -2.69 17.73
C ARG A 93 -0.51 -1.82 16.48
N TYR A 94 0.55 -2.00 15.69
CA TYR A 94 0.75 -1.25 14.46
C TYR A 94 -0.40 -1.45 13.48
N TYR A 95 -0.78 -2.70 13.21
CA TYR A 95 -1.86 -3.00 12.28
C TYR A 95 -3.25 -2.66 12.86
N THR A 96 -3.45 -2.80 14.17
CA THR A 96 -4.69 -2.34 14.82
C THR A 96 -4.85 -0.83 14.68
N SER A 97 -3.79 -0.05 14.92
CA SER A 97 -3.80 1.40 14.68
C SER A 97 -4.01 1.71 13.19
N LEU A 98 -3.31 1.04 12.27
CA LEU A 98 -3.51 1.25 10.83
C LEU A 98 -4.98 1.11 10.39
N LEU A 99 -5.70 0.12 10.94
CA LEU A 99 -7.07 -0.19 10.52
C LEU A 99 -8.13 0.66 11.22
N ASN A 100 -7.88 1.12 12.45
CA ASN A 100 -8.87 1.85 13.26
C ASN A 100 -8.58 3.35 13.37
N GLU A 101 -7.32 3.74 13.26
CA GLU A 101 -6.84 5.10 13.38
C GLU A 101 -6.26 5.52 12.03
N GLN A 102 -6.72 6.63 11.46
CA GLN A 102 -6.10 7.16 10.25
C GLN A 102 -4.67 7.56 10.59
N LEU A 103 -3.69 6.73 10.24
CA LEU A 103 -2.28 7.08 10.39
C LEU A 103 -2.05 8.40 9.65
N PRO A 104 -1.47 9.42 10.31
CA PRO A 104 -1.18 10.67 9.64
C PRO A 104 -0.25 10.41 8.47
N ILE A 105 -0.68 10.81 7.27
CA ILE A 105 0.13 10.69 6.06
C ILE A 105 1.23 11.76 6.15
N GLU A 106 2.48 11.33 6.10
CA GLU A 106 3.65 12.19 6.16
C GLU A 106 4.44 12.14 4.85
N SER A 107 5.08 13.26 4.51
CA SER A 107 5.90 13.38 3.31
C SER A 107 7.22 12.60 3.46
N GLN A 108 7.51 11.72 2.50
CA GLN A 108 8.81 11.04 2.38
C GLN A 108 9.79 11.77 1.44
N MET A 109 9.40 12.96 0.93
CA MET A 109 10.15 13.67 -0.12
C MET A 109 11.56 14.06 0.28
N VAL A 110 11.84 14.25 1.58
CA VAL A 110 13.17 14.63 2.08
C VAL A 110 14.28 13.70 1.58
N LYS A 111 14.01 12.39 1.53
CA LYS A 111 15.00 11.38 1.09
C LYS A 111 15.34 11.48 -0.41
N ALA A 112 14.34 11.81 -1.23
CA ALA A 112 14.46 11.93 -2.69
C ALA A 112 14.59 13.39 -3.16
N LEU A 113 14.76 14.33 -2.23
CA LEU A 113 14.79 15.76 -2.52
C LEU A 113 15.92 16.14 -3.50
N PRO A 114 17.15 15.61 -3.38
CA PRO A 114 18.22 15.92 -4.33
C PRO A 114 17.87 15.51 -5.77
N ASP A 115 17.25 14.33 -5.93
CA ASP A 115 16.88 13.81 -7.25
C ASP A 115 15.76 14.64 -7.89
N HIS A 116 14.71 14.94 -7.13
CA HIS A 116 13.61 15.79 -7.60
C HIS A 116 14.07 17.22 -7.92
N LEU A 117 14.92 17.81 -7.08
CA LEU A 117 15.46 19.14 -7.34
C LEU A 117 16.37 19.14 -8.58
N SER A 118 17.20 18.10 -8.75
CA SER A 118 18.05 17.94 -9.93
C SER A 118 17.23 17.83 -11.22
N ALA A 119 16.08 17.15 -11.18
CA ALA A 119 15.15 17.06 -12.31
C ALA A 119 14.57 18.42 -12.70
N GLU A 120 14.18 19.25 -11.73
CA GLU A 120 13.63 20.60 -12.00
C GLU A 120 14.69 21.58 -12.51
N VAL A 121 15.94 21.44 -12.06
CA VAL A 121 17.07 22.20 -12.63
C VAL A 121 17.32 21.79 -14.08
N ALA A 122 17.29 20.48 -14.37
CA ALA A 122 17.45 19.97 -15.73
C ALA A 122 16.29 20.37 -16.67
N ALA A 123 15.06 20.45 -16.14
CA ALA A 123 13.89 20.92 -16.86
C ALA A 123 13.89 22.45 -17.11
N GLY A 124 14.74 23.20 -16.40
CA GLY A 124 14.81 24.66 -16.47
C GLY A 124 13.73 25.38 -15.64
N SER A 125 12.92 24.65 -14.86
CA SER A 125 11.93 25.23 -13.94
C SER A 125 12.59 25.94 -12.76
N VAL A 126 13.78 25.48 -12.35
CA VAL A 126 14.55 26.03 -11.23
C VAL A 126 15.91 26.48 -11.74
N ALA A 127 16.12 27.79 -11.81
CA ALA A 127 17.39 28.38 -12.25
C ALA A 127 18.24 28.91 -11.09
N ASP A 128 17.63 29.26 -9.97
CA ASP A 128 18.30 29.80 -8.79
C ASP A 128 17.72 29.27 -7.47
N LEU A 129 18.33 29.69 -6.36
CA LEU A 129 17.91 29.28 -5.01
C LEU A 129 16.49 29.79 -4.65
N ARG A 130 16.06 30.93 -5.20
CA ARG A 130 14.73 31.49 -4.94
C ARG A 130 13.66 30.67 -5.63
N ASP A 131 13.93 30.22 -6.85
CA ASP A 131 13.05 29.32 -7.59
C ASP A 131 12.98 27.94 -6.92
N ALA A 132 14.11 27.43 -6.40
CA ALA A 132 14.12 26.19 -5.61
C ALA A 132 13.27 26.31 -4.33
N ALA A 133 13.41 27.42 -3.59
CA ALA A 133 12.61 27.70 -2.41
C ALA A 133 11.12 27.84 -2.77
N ARG A 134 10.79 28.51 -3.88
CA ARG A 134 9.41 28.63 -4.38
C ARG A 134 8.86 27.25 -4.76
N TRP A 135 9.62 26.43 -5.46
CA TRP A 135 9.23 25.08 -5.85
C TRP A 135 8.87 24.22 -4.63
N LEU A 136 9.69 24.28 -3.58
CA LEU A 136 9.40 23.58 -2.31
C LEU A 136 8.04 23.97 -1.73
N THR A 137 7.60 25.23 -1.88
CA THR A 137 6.28 25.65 -1.35
C THR A 137 5.09 24.96 -2.00
N TYR A 138 5.24 24.41 -3.20
CA TYR A 138 4.19 23.64 -3.89
C TYR A 138 4.15 22.17 -3.47
N THR A 139 5.10 21.71 -2.65
CA THR A 139 5.21 20.30 -2.28
C THR A 139 4.36 19.95 -1.06
N TYR A 140 3.98 18.68 -0.96
CA TYR A 140 3.35 18.17 0.26
C TYR A 140 4.26 18.27 1.49
N LEU A 141 5.59 18.21 1.27
CA LEU A 141 6.59 18.38 2.32
C LEU A 141 6.41 19.75 3.02
N TYR A 142 6.31 20.84 2.26
CA TYR A 142 6.14 22.17 2.84
C TYR A 142 4.86 22.29 3.68
N VAL A 143 3.73 21.78 3.17
CA VAL A 143 2.46 21.79 3.91
C VAL A 143 2.56 21.00 5.22
N ARG A 144 3.23 19.84 5.21
CA ARG A 144 3.41 19.02 6.42
C ARG A 144 4.39 19.63 7.41
N MET A 145 5.49 20.23 6.94
CA MET A 145 6.43 20.95 7.81
C MET A 145 5.76 22.11 8.55
N LEU A 146 4.82 22.82 7.91
CA LEU A 146 4.06 23.89 8.58
C LEU A 146 3.06 23.37 9.62
N ARG A 147 2.42 22.21 9.36
CA ARG A 147 1.39 21.64 10.25
C ARG A 147 1.95 20.81 11.39
N SER A 148 3.08 20.14 11.17
CA SER A 148 3.69 19.22 12.14
C SER A 148 5.21 19.35 12.12
N PRO A 149 5.78 20.51 12.55
CA PRO A 149 7.22 20.78 12.44
C PRO A 149 8.08 19.74 13.17
N SER A 150 7.63 19.28 14.34
CA SER A 150 8.34 18.31 15.19
C SER A 150 8.68 16.98 14.52
N VAL A 151 7.95 16.60 13.46
CA VAL A 151 8.19 15.37 12.70
C VAL A 151 9.36 15.53 11.71
N TYR A 152 9.61 16.76 11.25
CA TYR A 152 10.57 17.07 10.19
C TYR A 152 11.87 17.71 10.71
N GLY A 153 11.97 17.95 12.02
CA GLY A 153 13.13 18.49 12.72
C GLY A 153 12.79 19.69 13.61
N GLU A 154 13.54 19.87 14.70
CA GLU A 154 13.76 21.19 15.30
C GLU A 154 14.91 21.92 14.58
#